data_AF-A0A2D2AUL1-F1
#
_entry.id   AF-A0A2D2AUL1-F1
#
_cell.length_a   1.000
_cell.length_b   1.000
_cell.length_c   1.000
_cell.angle_alpha   90.00
_cell.angle_beta   90.00
_cell.angle_gamma   90.00
#
_symmetry.space_group_name_H-M   'P 1'
#
loop_
_entity.id
_entity.type
_entity.pdbx_description
1 polymer ?
#
loop_
_entity_poly.entity_id
_entity_poly.type
_entity_poly.pdbx_seq_one_letter_code
_entity_poly.pdbx_strand_id
1 'polypeptide(L)'
;MPSRDIGHGASHLGTRSASPLAKPRIARLQCSVSVLADNKNQHFVPRCHFRPFTRDGGGKQIQVVNLDRRRAISDVPVRSQCSGDYFYGDDPQLEAAIQMVEQGYAASVRHLLAGGEIRRLDQSVLRRFILLQFCRTEAASRRAAAMTHAMTDIPGVELEGRPVTDREAIRIAVKAAMHEYAGLMRIVDDLKVCMVRNNTQIPFITSDDPAILTNRWYLQSRRTQGLAFGARHAGTLFLMPLSPQVHAVLYDGDIYTVAHRGGWIDVHAPMDVAALNEHQILNSFANLYFQDWESRSAVLSAMEDVIPRRPASRQEVYYAVKDRTTDWGTRYAVKPHAELEIGEETLVHIIGVRPRPAAWPSFLQYRRDGKAYYNGTRAGYTRRHCIEAGFVTGHGYRKVRL
;
A
#
# COMPACT_ATOMS: atom_id res chain seq x y z
N MET A 1 78.57 -2.46 10.12
CA MET A 1 79.64 -3.49 10.04
C MET A 1 79.32 -4.41 8.87
N PRO A 2 80.31 -4.77 8.04
CA PRO A 2 80.48 -4.12 6.74
C PRO A 2 80.15 -4.99 5.50
N SER A 3 80.03 -4.25 4.41
CA SER A 3 80.29 -4.52 2.98
C SER A 3 81.20 -5.69 2.57
N ARG A 4 80.93 -6.21 1.36
CA ARG A 4 81.86 -6.45 0.20
C ARG A 4 81.05 -7.06 -0.98
N ASP A 5 80.98 -6.44 -2.16
CA ASP A 5 81.94 -6.48 -3.29
C ASP A 5 82.12 -7.89 -3.89
N ILE A 6 82.23 -8.22 -5.19
CA ILE A 6 82.36 -7.58 -6.52
C ILE A 6 82.30 -8.73 -7.56
N GLY A 7 81.93 -8.46 -8.82
CA GLY A 7 82.49 -9.13 -10.03
C GLY A 7 81.48 -9.88 -10.91
N HIS A 8 81.11 -9.43 -12.12
CA HIS A 8 81.81 -9.37 -13.44
C HIS A 8 81.85 -10.67 -14.27
N GLY A 9 81.43 -10.55 -15.54
CA GLY A 9 81.55 -11.51 -16.67
C GLY A 9 80.20 -11.76 -17.37
N ALA A 10 79.81 -11.15 -18.50
CA ALA A 10 80.31 -11.31 -19.89
C ALA A 10 80.53 -12.79 -20.25
N SER A 11 80.01 -13.44 -21.30
CA SER A 11 79.50 -13.12 -22.65
C SER A 11 78.93 -14.45 -23.20
N HIS A 12 77.94 -14.59 -24.10
CA HIS A 12 78.04 -14.33 -25.54
C HIS A 12 76.75 -14.74 -26.29
N LEU A 13 76.37 -13.88 -27.25
CA LEU A 13 75.86 -14.13 -28.62
C LEU A 13 74.73 -15.14 -28.89
N GLY A 14 73.64 -14.64 -29.50
CA GLY A 14 72.67 -15.47 -30.22
C GLY A 14 71.48 -14.71 -30.84
N THR A 15 71.74 -13.91 -31.88
CA THR A 15 70.85 -13.59 -33.02
C THR A 15 69.40 -13.08 -32.84
N ARG A 16 69.25 -11.77 -33.13
CA ARG A 16 68.26 -11.11 -34.01
C ARG A 16 66.86 -11.73 -34.21
N SER A 17 65.82 -11.01 -33.78
CA SER A 17 64.86 -10.34 -34.70
C SER A 17 64.11 -9.22 -33.95
N ALA A 18 63.75 -8.17 -34.67
CA ALA A 18 63.25 -6.92 -34.10
C ALA A 18 61.74 -6.72 -34.31
N SER A 19 61.09 -6.27 -33.23
CA SER A 19 59.91 -5.38 -33.14
C SER A 19 58.51 -5.93 -33.45
N PRO A 20 57.39 -5.35 -32.90
CA PRO A 20 57.28 -4.15 -32.04
C PRO A 20 56.41 -4.31 -30.76
N LEU A 21 56.73 -3.46 -29.76
CA LEU A 21 55.82 -2.83 -28.78
C LEU A 21 54.81 -3.69 -28.00
N ALA A 22 55.21 -4.08 -26.78
CA ALA A 22 54.32 -4.55 -25.72
C ALA A 22 53.38 -3.42 -25.25
N LYS A 23 52.06 -3.63 -25.41
CA LYS A 23 51.02 -2.91 -24.65
C LYS A 23 50.71 -3.66 -23.34
N PRO A 24 50.44 -2.95 -22.24
CA PRO A 24 50.32 -3.55 -20.91
C PRO A 24 49.11 -4.50 -20.82
N ARG A 25 49.31 -5.63 -20.11
CA ARG A 25 48.26 -6.57 -19.73
C ARG A 25 47.24 -5.88 -18.83
N ILE A 26 46.09 -5.49 -19.41
CA ILE A 26 44.87 -5.24 -18.64
C ILE A 26 44.27 -6.60 -18.32
N ALA A 27 44.25 -6.95 -17.04
CA ALA A 27 43.53 -8.10 -16.53
C ALA A 27 42.06 -7.96 -16.98
N ARG A 28 41.57 -8.93 -17.75
CA ARG A 28 40.13 -9.10 -17.97
C ARG A 28 39.52 -9.39 -16.60
N LEU A 29 38.87 -8.38 -16.00
CA LEU A 29 37.84 -8.65 -15.01
C LEU A 29 36.81 -9.53 -15.70
N GLN A 30 36.75 -10.79 -15.26
CA GLN A 30 35.66 -11.68 -15.58
C GLN A 30 34.37 -10.96 -15.19
N CYS A 31 33.51 -10.79 -16.19
CA CYS A 31 32.14 -10.36 -16.03
C CYS A 31 31.51 -11.22 -14.92
N SER A 32 31.27 -10.60 -13.77
CA SER A 32 30.52 -11.21 -12.68
C SER A 32 29.13 -11.53 -13.23
N VAL A 33 28.84 -12.82 -13.24
CA VAL A 33 27.53 -13.41 -13.51
C VAL A 33 26.43 -12.51 -12.96
N SER A 34 25.58 -12.02 -13.86
CA SER A 34 24.33 -11.37 -13.51
C SER A 34 23.54 -12.30 -12.61
N VAL A 35 23.36 -11.92 -11.34
CA VAL A 35 22.38 -12.53 -10.46
C VAL A 35 21.02 -12.20 -11.04
N LEU A 36 20.48 -13.10 -11.87
CA LEU A 36 19.09 -13.03 -12.30
C LEU A 36 18.22 -13.07 -11.05
N ALA A 37 17.23 -12.17 -10.97
CA ALA A 37 16.19 -12.28 -9.96
C ALA A 37 15.41 -13.61 -10.18
N ASP A 38 15.69 -14.62 -9.35
CA ASP A 38 15.19 -16.00 -9.52
C ASP A 38 13.68 -16.20 -9.29
N ASN A 39 12.93 -15.16 -8.87
CA ASN A 39 11.50 -15.28 -8.57
C ASN A 39 10.61 -14.66 -9.66
N LYS A 40 10.35 -15.43 -10.72
CA LYS A 40 9.38 -15.04 -11.76
C LYS A 40 7.99 -14.74 -11.19
N ASN A 41 7.50 -15.54 -10.23
CA ASN A 41 6.17 -15.36 -9.64
C ASN A 41 6.23 -14.50 -8.36
N GLN A 42 5.83 -13.24 -8.46
CA GLN A 42 5.92 -12.26 -7.38
C GLN A 42 4.56 -11.98 -6.77
N HIS A 43 4.46 -12.07 -5.45
CA HIS A 43 3.22 -11.85 -4.71
C HIS A 43 3.05 -10.37 -4.31
N PHE A 44 1.91 -9.78 -4.64
CA PHE A 44 1.53 -8.45 -4.18
C PHE A 44 0.71 -8.47 -2.88
N VAL A 45 0.12 -9.62 -2.55
CA VAL A 45 -0.25 -9.98 -1.17
C VAL A 45 0.56 -11.21 -0.78
N PRO A 46 1.46 -11.12 0.21
CA PRO A 46 2.44 -12.16 0.44
C PRO A 46 1.82 -13.40 1.08
N ARG A 47 2.38 -14.57 0.74
CA ARG A 47 1.91 -15.87 1.27
C ARG A 47 1.96 -15.93 2.80
N CYS A 48 2.89 -15.20 3.44
CA CYS A 48 2.95 -15.12 4.89
C CYS A 48 1.70 -14.47 5.51
N HIS A 49 1.04 -13.55 4.79
CA HIS A 49 -0.23 -12.97 5.21
C HIS A 49 -1.39 -13.95 5.05
N PHE A 50 -1.44 -14.73 3.97
CA PHE A 50 -2.50 -15.72 3.78
C PHE A 50 -2.40 -16.92 4.72
N ARG A 51 -1.20 -17.27 5.19
CA ARG A 51 -0.98 -18.48 5.99
C ARG A 51 -2.00 -18.66 7.12
N PRO A 52 -2.30 -17.69 7.99
CA PRO A 52 -3.28 -17.87 9.07
C PRO A 52 -4.73 -18.08 8.58
N PHE A 53 -5.04 -17.69 7.35
CA PHE A 53 -6.36 -17.87 6.71
C PHE A 53 -6.46 -19.13 5.86
N THR A 54 -5.37 -19.90 5.72
CA THR A 54 -5.44 -21.19 5.02
C THR A 54 -6.08 -22.25 5.89
N ARG A 55 -6.57 -23.32 5.26
CA ARG A 55 -7.02 -24.53 5.97
C ARG A 55 -5.95 -24.96 6.99
N ASP A 56 -6.36 -25.06 8.25
CA ASP A 56 -5.54 -25.40 9.42
C ASP A 56 -4.29 -24.51 9.61
N GLY A 57 -4.23 -23.33 8.98
CA GLY A 57 -3.04 -22.47 9.01
C GLY A 57 -1.82 -23.04 8.25
N GLY A 58 -2.03 -24.05 7.41
CA GLY A 58 -0.97 -24.83 6.76
C GLY A 58 -0.21 -24.15 5.62
N GLY A 59 -0.72 -23.03 5.09
CA GLY A 59 -0.08 -22.21 4.06
C GLY A 59 -0.23 -22.72 2.62
N LYS A 60 -1.03 -23.76 2.38
CA LYS A 60 -1.15 -24.42 1.06
C LYS A 60 -2.41 -24.03 0.30
N GLN A 61 -3.57 -24.18 0.95
CA GLN A 61 -4.89 -24.04 0.34
C GLN A 61 -5.74 -23.07 1.14
N ILE A 62 -6.54 -22.27 0.43
CA ILE A 62 -7.40 -21.26 1.02
C ILE A 62 -8.77 -21.28 0.33
N GLN A 63 -9.81 -20.87 1.04
CA GLN A 63 -11.14 -20.74 0.46
C GLN A 63 -11.29 -19.33 -0.12
N VAL A 64 -11.96 -19.22 -1.28
CA VAL A 64 -12.15 -17.95 -1.99
C VAL A 64 -13.63 -17.70 -2.24
N VAL A 65 -14.07 -16.47 -2.03
CA VAL A 65 -15.29 -15.94 -2.67
C VAL A 65 -14.85 -14.93 -3.72
N ASN A 66 -15.24 -15.16 -4.97
CA ASN A 66 -15.02 -14.22 -6.06
C ASN A 66 -16.26 -13.32 -6.21
N LEU A 67 -16.03 -12.01 -6.19
CA LEU A 67 -17.09 -11.00 -6.18
C LEU A 67 -17.90 -10.98 -7.47
N ASP A 68 -17.22 -10.92 -8.62
CA ASP A 68 -17.88 -10.80 -9.92
C ASP A 68 -18.67 -12.06 -10.28
N ARG A 69 -18.10 -13.23 -9.99
CA ARG A 69 -18.75 -14.53 -10.23
C ARG A 69 -19.75 -14.91 -9.15
N ARG A 70 -19.83 -14.14 -8.04
CA ARG A 70 -20.70 -14.38 -6.88
C ARG A 70 -20.66 -15.83 -6.39
N ARG A 71 -19.47 -16.41 -6.31
CA ARG A 71 -19.32 -17.84 -5.99
C ARG A 71 -18.16 -18.10 -5.04
N ALA A 72 -18.37 -19.09 -4.18
CA ALA A 72 -17.32 -19.68 -3.37
C ALA A 72 -16.57 -20.75 -4.18
N ILE A 73 -15.26 -20.82 -4.01
CA ILE A 73 -14.36 -21.79 -4.63
C ILE A 73 -13.50 -22.37 -3.52
N SER A 74 -13.49 -23.70 -3.39
CA SER A 74 -12.77 -24.37 -2.32
C SER A 74 -11.32 -24.66 -2.67
N ASP A 75 -10.48 -24.69 -1.63
CA ASP A 75 -9.14 -25.28 -1.63
C ASP A 75 -8.20 -24.81 -2.74
N VAL A 76 -8.29 -23.52 -3.09
CA VAL A 76 -7.44 -22.96 -4.13
C VAL A 76 -5.99 -22.86 -3.65
N PRO A 77 -4.98 -23.12 -4.52
CA PRO A 77 -3.59 -23.02 -4.12
C PRO A 77 -3.18 -21.58 -3.81
N VAL A 78 -2.64 -21.31 -2.62
CA VAL A 78 -2.16 -19.98 -2.22
C VAL A 78 -1.05 -19.46 -3.14
N ARG A 79 -0.23 -20.36 -3.70
CA ARG A 79 0.88 -20.01 -4.61
C ARG A 79 0.45 -19.27 -5.89
N SER A 80 -0.82 -19.39 -6.28
CA SER A 80 -1.38 -18.74 -7.47
C SER A 80 -2.34 -17.61 -7.10
N GLN A 81 -2.39 -17.20 -5.83
CA GLN A 81 -3.24 -16.11 -5.36
C GLN A 81 -2.41 -14.85 -5.17
N CYS A 82 -2.96 -13.72 -5.61
CA CYS A 82 -2.37 -12.39 -5.48
C CYS A 82 -0.90 -12.32 -5.92
N SER A 83 -0.61 -12.91 -7.08
CA SER A 83 0.72 -12.96 -7.67
C SER A 83 0.70 -12.72 -9.17
N GLY A 84 1.84 -12.32 -9.72
CA GLY A 84 2.01 -12.12 -11.15
C GLY A 84 3.46 -12.24 -11.58
N ASP A 85 3.65 -12.51 -12.87
CA ASP A 85 4.99 -12.61 -13.48
C ASP A 85 5.70 -11.26 -13.45
N TYR A 86 6.79 -11.18 -12.68
CA TYR A 86 7.62 -9.98 -12.48
C TYR A 86 6.79 -8.73 -12.13
N PHE A 87 5.82 -8.88 -11.22
CA PHE A 87 4.86 -7.84 -10.84
C PHE A 87 5.50 -6.48 -10.50
N TYR A 88 6.58 -6.46 -9.72
CA TYR A 88 7.35 -5.23 -9.43
C TYR A 88 8.65 -5.13 -10.25
N GLY A 89 8.90 -6.10 -11.12
CA GLY A 89 10.06 -6.18 -11.99
C GLY A 89 11.15 -7.10 -11.47
N ASP A 90 12.36 -6.89 -11.97
CA ASP A 90 13.52 -7.78 -11.89
C ASP A 90 14.68 -7.16 -11.10
N ASP A 91 14.41 -6.08 -10.35
CA ASP A 91 15.39 -5.42 -9.50
C ASP A 91 15.64 -6.24 -8.21
N PRO A 92 16.84 -6.82 -8.03
CA PRO A 92 17.15 -7.63 -6.86
C PRO A 92 17.14 -6.85 -5.54
N GLN A 93 17.43 -5.54 -5.57
CA GLN A 93 17.43 -4.72 -4.36
C GLN A 93 16.01 -4.48 -3.85
N LEU A 94 15.07 -4.22 -4.78
CA LEU A 94 13.66 -4.07 -4.46
C LEU A 94 13.07 -5.38 -3.90
N GLU A 95 13.38 -6.51 -4.55
CA GLU A 95 12.99 -7.84 -4.06
C GLU A 95 13.50 -8.07 -2.63
N ALA A 96 14.78 -7.82 -2.36
CA ALA A 96 15.38 -8.00 -1.05
C ALA A 96 14.73 -7.09 0.02
N ALA A 97 14.45 -5.83 -0.32
CA ALA A 97 13.77 -4.90 0.57
C ALA A 97 12.35 -5.34 0.92
N ILE A 98 11.59 -5.83 -0.08
CA ILE A 98 10.26 -6.40 0.11
C ILE A 98 10.33 -7.61 1.04
N GLN A 99 11.23 -8.56 0.76
CA GLN A 99 11.39 -9.76 1.57
C GLN A 99 11.74 -9.43 3.03
N MET A 100 12.57 -8.41 3.27
CA MET A 100 12.91 -7.97 4.62
C MET A 100 11.67 -7.52 5.41
N VAL A 101 10.79 -6.71 4.79
CA VAL A 101 9.55 -6.26 5.43
C VAL A 101 8.60 -7.43 5.68
N GLU A 102 8.49 -8.36 4.72
CA GLU A 102 7.64 -9.54 4.83
C GLU A 102 8.10 -10.53 5.91
N GLN A 103 9.40 -10.75 6.05
CA GLN A 103 9.97 -11.60 7.10
C GLN A 103 9.71 -11.00 8.48
N GLY A 104 9.93 -9.69 8.63
CA GLY A 104 9.63 -8.97 9.87
C GLY A 104 8.15 -9.07 10.25
N TYR A 105 7.26 -8.90 9.27
CA TYR A 105 5.82 -9.08 9.46
C TYR A 105 5.47 -10.52 9.87
N ALA A 106 5.99 -11.52 9.15
CA ALA A 106 5.72 -12.93 9.45
C ALA A 106 6.16 -13.32 10.87
N ALA A 107 7.31 -12.81 11.33
CA ALA A 107 7.80 -13.01 12.69
C ALA A 107 6.90 -12.32 13.73
N SER A 108 6.50 -11.07 13.48
CA SER A 108 5.63 -10.30 14.39
C SER A 108 4.24 -10.94 14.51
N VAL A 109 3.63 -11.33 13.38
CA VAL A 109 2.32 -11.99 13.39
C VAL A 109 2.38 -13.34 14.10
N ARG A 110 3.41 -14.15 13.86
CA ARG A 110 3.57 -15.44 14.56
C ARG A 110 3.66 -15.25 16.07
N HIS A 111 4.45 -14.27 16.52
CA HIS A 111 4.56 -13.90 17.94
C HIS A 111 3.21 -13.48 18.53
N LEU A 112 2.48 -12.58 17.85
CA LEU A 112 1.19 -12.07 18.32
C LEU A 112 0.09 -13.14 18.33
N LEU A 113 0.03 -14.00 17.31
CA LEU A 113 -0.95 -15.10 17.24
C LEU A 113 -0.66 -16.20 18.26
N ALA A 114 0.59 -16.34 18.72
CA ALA A 114 0.95 -17.23 19.83
C ALA A 114 0.61 -16.65 21.22
N GLY A 115 -0.09 -15.50 21.28
CA GLY A 115 -0.47 -14.85 22.53
C GLY A 115 0.60 -13.94 23.12
N GLY A 116 1.65 -13.62 22.36
CA GLY A 116 2.69 -12.70 22.79
C GLY A 116 2.18 -11.29 23.07
N GLU A 117 2.79 -10.62 24.05
CA GLU A 117 2.54 -9.20 24.30
C GLU A 117 2.98 -8.34 23.10
N ILE A 118 2.30 -7.22 22.89
CA ILE A 118 2.59 -6.33 21.76
C ILE A 118 3.86 -5.53 22.05
N ARG A 119 4.96 -5.86 21.37
CA ARG A 119 6.24 -5.15 21.50
C ARG A 119 6.26 -3.90 20.63
N ARG A 120 7.14 -2.94 20.96
CA ARG A 120 7.38 -1.75 20.11
C ARG A 120 7.81 -2.12 18.68
N LEU A 121 8.57 -3.22 18.55
CA LEU A 121 8.97 -3.76 17.26
C LEU A 121 7.73 -4.22 16.46
N ASP A 122 6.83 -5.00 17.08
CA ASP A 122 5.61 -5.48 16.41
C ASP A 122 4.75 -4.32 15.91
N GLN A 123 4.54 -3.30 16.74
CA GLN A 123 3.78 -2.11 16.32
C GLN A 123 4.46 -1.39 15.16
N SER A 124 5.80 -1.33 15.18
CA SER A 124 6.55 -0.68 14.12
C SER A 124 6.44 -1.45 12.82
N VAL A 125 6.63 -2.76 12.86
CA VAL A 125 6.50 -3.66 11.71
C VAL A 125 5.08 -3.61 11.14
N LEU A 126 4.04 -3.67 12.00
CA LEU A 126 2.64 -3.60 11.57
C LEU A 126 2.32 -2.30 10.84
N ARG A 127 2.77 -1.14 11.35
CA ARG A 127 2.63 0.16 10.67
C ARG A 127 3.20 0.11 9.25
N ARG A 128 4.44 -0.38 9.12
CA ARG A 128 5.19 -0.37 7.86
C ARG A 128 4.58 -1.36 6.88
N PHE A 129 4.31 -2.58 7.32
CA PHE A 129 3.70 -3.60 6.48
C PHE A 129 2.29 -3.24 6.01
N ILE A 130 1.44 -2.67 6.89
CA ILE A 130 0.07 -2.28 6.52
C ILE A 130 0.10 -1.13 5.50
N LEU A 131 0.97 -0.14 5.70
CA LEU A 131 1.17 0.93 4.71
C LEU A 131 1.72 0.38 3.39
N LEU A 132 2.68 -0.55 3.44
CA LEU A 132 3.24 -1.19 2.26
C LEU A 132 2.16 -1.94 1.46
N GLN A 133 1.34 -2.76 2.14
CA GLN A 133 0.21 -3.46 1.51
C GLN A 133 -0.79 -2.49 0.88
N PHE A 134 -1.10 -1.38 1.54
CA PHE A 134 -2.00 -0.36 0.99
C PHE A 134 -1.47 0.27 -0.31
N CYS A 135 -0.15 0.37 -0.47
CA CYS A 135 0.49 0.97 -1.65
C CYS A 135 0.73 -0.01 -2.80
N ARG A 136 0.82 -1.33 -2.56
CA ARG A 136 1.45 -2.27 -3.52
C ARG A 136 0.57 -3.36 -4.12
N THR A 137 -0.70 -3.47 -3.73
CA THR A 137 -1.58 -4.49 -4.30
C THR A 137 -1.89 -4.20 -5.78
N GLU A 138 -2.40 -5.19 -6.51
CA GLU A 138 -2.90 -4.96 -7.87
C GLU A 138 -3.97 -3.85 -7.87
N ALA A 139 -4.86 -3.85 -6.87
CA ALA A 139 -5.86 -2.81 -6.68
C ALA A 139 -5.23 -1.42 -6.53
N ALA A 140 -4.18 -1.28 -5.71
CA ALA A 140 -3.44 -0.03 -5.53
C ALA A 140 -2.78 0.43 -6.84
N SER A 141 -2.17 -0.51 -7.56
CA SER A 141 -1.47 -0.25 -8.81
C SER A 141 -2.42 0.20 -9.91
N ARG A 142 -3.60 -0.42 -10.02
CA ARG A 142 -4.66 -0.01 -10.94
C ARG A 142 -5.21 1.37 -10.60
N ARG A 143 -5.39 1.70 -9.31
CA ARG A 143 -5.80 3.05 -8.88
C ARG A 143 -4.76 4.10 -9.31
N ALA A 144 -3.48 3.82 -9.09
CA ALA A 144 -2.39 4.74 -9.48
C ALA A 144 -2.25 4.87 -11.01
N ALA A 145 -2.38 3.77 -11.76
CA ALA A 145 -2.39 3.79 -13.21
C ALA A 145 -3.57 4.62 -13.75
N ALA A 146 -4.77 4.44 -13.20
CA ALA A 146 -5.94 5.18 -13.63
C ALA A 146 -5.85 6.69 -13.32
N MET A 147 -5.14 7.08 -12.26
CA MET A 147 -4.81 8.49 -11.97
C MET A 147 -3.84 9.06 -13.01
N THR A 148 -2.79 8.29 -13.35
CA THR A 148 -1.81 8.67 -14.39
C THR A 148 -2.49 8.83 -15.74
N HIS A 149 -3.36 7.88 -16.12
CA HIS A 149 -4.13 7.96 -17.35
C HIS A 149 -4.97 9.22 -17.41
N ALA A 150 -5.73 9.54 -16.37
CA ALA A 150 -6.52 10.77 -16.29
C ALA A 150 -5.70 12.06 -16.49
N MET A 151 -4.43 12.08 -16.07
CA MET A 151 -3.54 13.24 -16.29
C MET A 151 -2.98 13.30 -17.71
N THR A 152 -2.79 12.13 -18.36
CA THR A 152 -2.21 12.02 -19.71
C THR A 152 -3.24 12.00 -20.83
N ASP A 153 -4.53 11.85 -20.52
CA ASP A 153 -5.58 11.70 -21.53
C ASP A 153 -6.13 13.04 -22.05
N ILE A 154 -5.35 14.10 -21.89
CA ILE A 154 -5.65 15.45 -22.40
C ILE A 154 -5.14 15.54 -23.85
N PRO A 155 -5.96 15.98 -24.82
CA PRO A 155 -5.53 16.14 -26.20
C PRO A 155 -4.27 17.01 -26.34
N GLY A 156 -3.26 16.51 -27.05
CA GLY A 156 -1.98 17.20 -27.25
C GLY A 156 -0.98 17.08 -26.10
N VAL A 157 -1.32 16.41 -24.99
CA VAL A 157 -0.35 16.06 -23.94
C VAL A 157 0.28 14.72 -24.29
N GLU A 158 1.51 14.77 -24.80
CA GLU A 158 2.37 13.60 -24.94
C GLU A 158 3.31 13.54 -23.74
N LEU A 159 3.23 12.46 -22.97
CA LEU A 159 4.24 12.14 -21.96
C LEU A 159 5.21 11.12 -22.53
N GLU A 160 6.50 11.45 -22.55
CA GLU A 160 7.55 10.47 -22.76
C GLU A 160 7.41 9.34 -21.74
N GLY A 161 7.38 8.10 -22.22
CA GLY A 161 7.17 6.93 -21.36
C GLY A 161 5.71 6.67 -20.95
N ARG A 162 4.72 7.23 -21.67
CA ARG A 162 3.31 6.81 -21.51
C ARG A 162 3.21 5.29 -21.73
N PRO A 163 2.66 4.52 -20.78
CA PRO A 163 2.55 3.07 -20.93
C PRO A 163 1.63 2.73 -22.10
N VAL A 164 2.07 1.78 -22.93
CA VAL A 164 1.33 1.33 -24.12
C VAL A 164 0.27 0.29 -23.74
N THR A 165 0.50 -0.43 -22.64
CA THR A 165 -0.39 -1.49 -22.15
C THR A 165 -0.74 -1.31 -20.67
N ASP A 166 -1.91 -1.80 -20.25
CA ASP A 166 -2.31 -1.83 -18.84
C ASP A 166 -1.28 -2.52 -17.96
N ARG A 167 -0.65 -3.59 -18.47
CA ARG A 167 0.38 -4.34 -17.73
C ARG A 167 1.61 -3.48 -17.47
N GLU A 168 2.03 -2.69 -18.45
CA GLU A 168 3.13 -1.74 -18.32
C GLU A 168 2.76 -0.59 -17.36
N ALA A 169 1.55 -0.04 -17.48
CA ALA A 169 1.04 0.99 -16.58
C ALA A 169 1.03 0.52 -15.12
N ILE A 170 0.57 -0.71 -14.87
CA ILE A 170 0.60 -1.35 -13.55
C ILE A 170 2.06 -1.47 -13.07
N ARG A 171 2.99 -1.96 -13.89
CA ARG A 171 4.40 -2.13 -13.49
C ARG A 171 5.07 -0.80 -13.12
N ILE A 172 4.81 0.26 -13.90
CA ILE A 172 5.30 1.62 -13.61
C ILE A 172 4.68 2.12 -12.30
N ALA A 173 3.36 1.97 -12.13
CA ALA A 173 2.64 2.37 -10.93
C ALA A 173 3.16 1.66 -9.67
N VAL A 174 3.45 0.36 -9.75
CA VAL A 174 4.05 -0.40 -8.64
C VAL A 174 5.42 0.17 -8.26
N LYS A 175 6.30 0.40 -9.24
CA LYS A 175 7.63 0.97 -8.98
C LYS A 175 7.55 2.36 -8.36
N ALA A 176 6.65 3.21 -8.86
CA ALA A 176 6.39 4.53 -8.30
C ALA A 176 5.88 4.43 -6.85
N ALA A 177 4.92 3.54 -6.58
CA ALA A 177 4.39 3.31 -5.23
C ALA A 177 5.47 2.80 -4.25
N MET A 178 6.44 1.99 -4.71
CA MET A 178 7.56 1.52 -3.88
C MET A 178 8.53 2.66 -3.53
N HIS A 179 8.82 3.54 -4.49
CA HIS A 179 9.61 4.74 -4.22
C HIS A 179 8.88 5.69 -3.27
N GLU A 180 7.59 5.91 -3.49
CA GLU A 180 6.74 6.73 -2.63
C GLU A 180 6.68 6.17 -1.21
N TYR A 181 6.54 4.85 -1.06
CA TYR A 181 6.56 4.19 0.24
C TYR A 181 7.85 4.50 1.02
N ALA A 182 9.02 4.49 0.37
CA ALA A 182 10.28 4.82 1.04
C ALA A 182 10.29 6.25 1.62
N GLY A 183 9.71 7.21 0.90
CA GLY A 183 9.57 8.59 1.37
C GLY A 183 8.47 8.79 2.42
N LEU A 184 7.39 8.00 2.36
CA LEU A 184 6.20 8.17 3.19
C LEU A 184 6.08 7.19 4.35
N MET A 185 6.98 6.21 4.50
CA MET A 185 6.80 5.13 5.48
C MET A 185 6.63 5.60 6.94
N ARG A 186 7.12 6.80 7.25
CA ARG A 186 7.03 7.44 8.58
C ARG A 186 5.76 8.26 8.79
N ILE A 187 4.89 8.37 7.77
CA ILE A 187 3.62 9.11 7.85
C ILE A 187 2.67 8.50 8.88
N VAL A 188 2.83 7.22 9.20
CA VAL A 188 1.96 6.46 10.12
C VAL A 188 2.55 6.27 11.52
N ASP A 189 3.72 6.86 11.81
CA ASP A 189 4.50 6.58 13.05
C ASP A 189 3.76 6.91 14.35
N ASP A 190 2.94 7.96 14.33
CA ASP A 190 2.12 8.41 15.45
C ASP A 190 0.78 7.67 15.58
N LEU A 191 0.34 6.96 14.54
CA LEU A 191 -0.90 6.17 14.62
C LEU A 191 -0.74 5.10 15.70
N LYS A 192 -1.73 5.02 16.59
CA LYS A 192 -1.75 4.01 17.65
C LYS A 192 -2.10 2.66 17.04
N VAL A 193 -1.47 1.59 17.53
CA VAL A 193 -1.74 0.22 17.09
C VAL A 193 -2.56 -0.47 18.16
N CYS A 194 -3.66 -1.10 17.75
CA CYS A 194 -4.49 -1.93 18.59
C CYS A 194 -4.77 -3.25 17.91
N MET A 195 -4.78 -4.33 18.69
CA MET A 195 -5.13 -5.67 18.24
C MET A 195 -6.51 -6.03 18.74
N VAL A 196 -7.36 -6.49 17.83
CA VAL A 196 -8.72 -6.96 18.12
C VAL A 196 -8.68 -8.48 18.12
N ARG A 197 -8.98 -9.09 19.27
CA ARG A 197 -9.20 -10.52 19.41
C ARG A 197 -10.69 -10.81 19.29
N ASN A 198 -11.02 -11.70 18.38
CA ASN A 198 -12.38 -12.11 18.09
C ASN A 198 -12.79 -13.28 18.98
N ASN A 199 -13.73 -13.05 19.89
CA ASN A 199 -14.35 -14.06 20.75
C ASN A 199 -15.80 -14.36 20.30
N THR A 200 -16.05 -14.30 18.99
CA THR A 200 -17.35 -14.58 18.36
C THR A 200 -17.24 -15.77 17.40
N GLN A 201 -18.36 -16.25 16.88
CA GLN A 201 -18.39 -17.34 15.90
C GLN A 201 -18.18 -16.87 14.44
N ILE A 202 -18.21 -15.56 14.18
CA ILE A 202 -17.98 -15.02 12.83
C ILE A 202 -16.48 -14.80 12.69
N PRO A 203 -15.76 -15.50 11.80
CA PRO A 203 -14.33 -15.25 11.59
C PRO A 203 -14.09 -13.93 10.86
N PHE A 204 -12.91 -13.33 11.08
CA PHE A 204 -12.42 -12.30 10.17
C PHE A 204 -12.09 -12.91 8.81
N ILE A 205 -12.40 -12.18 7.75
CA ILE A 205 -11.99 -12.52 6.38
C ILE A 205 -10.91 -11.55 5.90
N THR A 206 -10.09 -11.95 4.92
CA THR A 206 -9.14 -11.07 4.24
C THR A 206 -9.45 -10.96 2.75
N SER A 207 -8.66 -10.23 1.99
CA SER A 207 -8.90 -9.98 0.56
C SER A 207 -7.59 -9.87 -0.24
N ASP A 208 -7.74 -9.65 -1.53
CA ASP A 208 -6.67 -9.28 -2.46
C ASP A 208 -6.21 -7.81 -2.33
N ASP A 209 -6.85 -7.02 -1.45
CA ASP A 209 -6.42 -5.67 -1.03
C ASP A 209 -6.61 -5.50 0.50
N PRO A 210 -5.83 -6.24 1.33
CA PRO A 210 -6.19 -6.48 2.73
C PRO A 210 -5.99 -5.28 3.66
N ALA A 211 -5.15 -4.32 3.28
CA ALA A 211 -4.84 -3.14 4.07
C ALA A 211 -5.75 -1.97 3.67
N ILE A 212 -6.72 -1.66 4.51
CA ILE A 212 -7.77 -0.69 4.20
C ILE A 212 -7.50 0.63 4.88
N LEU A 213 -7.41 1.70 4.08
CA LEU A 213 -7.48 3.07 4.57
C LEU A 213 -8.93 3.56 4.60
N THR A 214 -9.42 3.93 5.78
CA THR A 214 -10.74 4.53 5.97
C THR A 214 -10.68 5.67 6.99
N ASN A 215 -11.79 6.38 7.18
CA ASN A 215 -11.84 7.50 8.12
C ASN A 215 -13.30 7.77 8.56
N ARG A 216 -13.68 7.25 9.74
CA ARG A 216 -15.03 7.39 10.28
C ARG A 216 -15.44 8.85 10.41
N TRP A 217 -14.55 9.67 10.97
CA TRP A 217 -14.83 11.08 11.19
C TRP A 217 -15.11 11.81 9.88
N TYR A 218 -14.28 11.61 8.85
CA TYR A 218 -14.49 12.23 7.55
C TYR A 218 -15.79 11.83 6.89
N LEU A 219 -16.16 10.55 7.01
CA LEU A 219 -17.34 9.99 6.38
C LEU A 219 -18.65 10.39 7.09
N GLN A 220 -18.61 10.77 8.37
CA GLN A 220 -19.81 11.08 9.17
C GLN A 220 -19.93 12.55 9.59
N SER A 221 -18.87 13.34 9.54
CA SER A 221 -18.88 14.73 10.00
C SER A 221 -19.32 15.70 8.89
N ARG A 222 -20.20 16.66 9.24
CA ARG A 222 -20.54 17.77 8.34
C ARG A 222 -19.34 18.68 8.04
N ARG A 223 -18.36 18.76 8.95
CA ARG A 223 -17.16 19.61 8.78
C ARG A 223 -16.25 19.14 7.64
N THR A 224 -16.32 17.86 7.31
CA THR A 224 -15.47 17.20 6.31
C THR A 224 -16.25 16.86 5.04
N GLN A 225 -17.52 17.30 4.95
CA GLN A 225 -18.36 17.02 3.79
C GLN A 225 -17.72 17.61 2.52
N GLY A 226 -17.57 16.76 1.50
CA GLY A 226 -16.93 17.14 0.23
C GLY A 226 -15.40 17.19 0.26
N LEU A 227 -14.76 16.84 1.39
CA LEU A 227 -13.31 16.74 1.48
C LEU A 227 -12.84 15.30 1.29
N ALA A 228 -11.75 15.12 0.53
CA ALA A 228 -11.06 13.85 0.42
C ALA A 228 -10.20 13.56 1.67
N PHE A 229 -9.89 12.28 1.90
CA PHE A 229 -8.94 11.88 2.92
C PHE A 229 -7.98 10.78 2.42
N GLY A 230 -6.92 10.64 3.19
CA GLY A 230 -5.68 9.93 2.90
C GLY A 230 -4.87 9.78 4.19
N ALA A 231 -3.76 9.06 4.18
CA ALA A 231 -3.00 8.70 5.40
C ALA A 231 -2.65 9.90 6.31
N ARG A 232 -2.38 11.09 5.76
CA ARG A 232 -2.04 12.31 6.52
C ARG A 232 -3.20 12.95 7.30
N HIS A 233 -4.43 12.60 6.96
CA HIS A 233 -5.60 13.34 7.44
C HIS A 233 -6.00 12.91 8.84
N ALA A 234 -6.56 13.86 9.59
CA ALA A 234 -7.08 13.61 10.92
C ALA A 234 -8.20 12.56 10.87
N GLY A 235 -8.15 11.58 11.76
CA GLY A 235 -9.14 10.51 11.86
C GLY A 235 -8.84 9.34 10.94
N THR A 236 -7.63 9.29 10.38
CA THR A 236 -7.16 8.15 9.58
C THR A 236 -7.23 6.86 10.39
N LEU A 237 -7.77 5.83 9.74
CA LEU A 237 -7.84 4.46 10.22
C LEU A 237 -7.21 3.56 9.17
N PHE A 238 -6.33 2.66 9.60
CA PHE A 238 -5.95 1.51 8.80
C PHE A 238 -6.45 0.22 9.45
N LEU A 239 -7.08 -0.63 8.66
CA LEU A 239 -7.68 -1.89 9.08
C LEU A 239 -7.04 -3.02 8.28
N MET A 240 -6.48 -4.03 8.97
CA MET A 240 -5.99 -5.23 8.31
C MET A 240 -6.18 -6.48 9.20
N PRO A 241 -6.90 -7.51 8.72
CA PRO A 241 -7.03 -8.77 9.43
C PRO A 241 -5.68 -9.51 9.42
N LEU A 242 -5.29 -10.14 10.53
CA LEU A 242 -4.04 -10.91 10.65
C LEU A 242 -4.30 -12.42 10.64
N SER A 243 -5.44 -12.83 11.17
CA SER A 243 -5.99 -14.18 11.10
C SER A 243 -7.52 -14.11 11.21
N PRO A 244 -8.23 -15.23 11.08
CA PRO A 244 -9.67 -15.29 11.36
C PRO A 244 -10.06 -14.85 12.79
N GLN A 245 -9.10 -14.85 13.73
CA GLN A 245 -9.31 -14.51 15.14
C GLN A 245 -8.69 -13.17 15.56
N VAL A 246 -7.79 -12.59 14.76
CA VAL A 246 -7.04 -11.40 15.15
C VAL A 246 -7.03 -10.37 14.03
N HIS A 247 -7.32 -9.11 14.37
CA HIS A 247 -7.34 -8.00 13.42
C HIS A 247 -6.54 -6.80 13.95
N ALA A 248 -5.69 -6.22 13.12
CA ALA A 248 -4.91 -5.03 13.45
C ALA A 248 -5.68 -3.74 13.07
N VAL A 249 -5.69 -2.78 13.99
CA VAL A 249 -6.28 -1.45 13.80
C VAL A 249 -5.21 -0.42 14.10
N LEU A 250 -4.84 0.38 13.09
CA LEU A 250 -4.10 1.62 13.31
C LEU A 250 -5.10 2.77 13.34
N TYR A 251 -5.02 3.61 14.36
CA TYR A 251 -5.96 4.70 14.52
C TYR A 251 -5.29 5.99 14.97
N ASP A 252 -5.86 7.10 14.51
CA ASP A 252 -5.50 8.43 14.97
C ASP A 252 -5.98 8.66 16.42
N GLY A 253 -5.03 8.69 17.35
CA GLY A 253 -5.29 8.87 18.78
C GLY A 253 -5.70 10.29 19.19
N ASP A 254 -5.59 11.27 18.28
CA ASP A 254 -6.10 12.63 18.47
C ASP A 254 -7.59 12.73 18.15
N ILE A 255 -8.17 11.73 17.47
CA ILE A 255 -9.58 11.72 17.04
C ILE A 255 -10.38 10.62 17.71
N TYR A 256 -9.77 9.44 17.88
CA TYR A 256 -10.44 8.28 18.48
C TYR A 256 -9.81 7.87 19.80
N THR A 257 -10.65 7.31 20.65
CA THR A 257 -10.28 6.59 21.86
C THR A 257 -10.72 5.14 21.69
N VAL A 258 -9.81 4.23 21.99
CA VAL A 258 -10.05 2.78 21.95
C VAL A 258 -9.62 2.23 23.30
N ALA A 259 -10.58 1.68 24.06
CA ALA A 259 -10.28 1.07 25.36
C ALA A 259 -9.64 -0.31 25.13
N HIS A 260 -8.41 -0.49 25.60
CA HIS A 260 -7.65 -1.73 25.42
C HIS A 260 -6.78 -2.03 26.64
N ARG A 261 -6.42 -3.30 26.84
CA ARG A 261 -5.44 -3.73 27.86
C ARG A 261 -4.18 -4.22 27.14
N GLY A 262 -3.04 -3.57 27.38
CA GLY A 262 -1.78 -3.94 26.72
C GLY A 262 -1.83 -3.88 25.18
N GLY A 263 -2.71 -3.04 24.62
CA GLY A 263 -2.96 -2.92 23.18
C GLY A 263 -3.92 -3.97 22.60
N TRP A 264 -4.53 -4.82 23.43
CA TRP A 264 -5.54 -5.81 23.02
C TRP A 264 -6.96 -5.39 23.42
N ILE A 265 -7.91 -5.69 22.53
CA ILE A 265 -9.36 -5.62 22.76
C ILE A 265 -9.92 -7.01 22.53
N ASP A 266 -10.76 -7.47 23.43
CA ASP A 266 -11.56 -8.68 23.26
C ASP A 266 -12.97 -8.29 22.78
N VAL A 267 -13.35 -8.71 21.58
CA VAL A 267 -14.65 -8.43 20.98
C VAL A 267 -15.56 -9.64 21.11
N HIS A 268 -16.71 -9.43 21.74
CA HIS A 268 -17.75 -10.44 21.93
C HIS A 268 -19.01 -10.17 21.09
N ALA A 269 -19.14 -8.98 20.50
CA ALA A 269 -20.26 -8.60 19.68
C ALA A 269 -20.00 -8.99 18.21
N PRO A 270 -20.80 -9.89 17.60
CA PRO A 270 -20.63 -10.26 16.19
C PRO A 270 -20.75 -9.08 15.23
N MET A 271 -21.49 -8.03 15.60
CA MET A 271 -21.63 -6.81 14.81
C MET A 271 -20.31 -6.05 14.62
N ASP A 272 -19.40 -6.08 15.60
CA ASP A 272 -18.09 -5.44 15.47
C ASP A 272 -17.21 -6.18 14.47
N VAL A 273 -17.30 -7.52 14.45
CA VAL A 273 -16.60 -8.36 13.48
C VAL A 273 -17.19 -8.18 12.09
N ALA A 274 -18.53 -8.16 11.98
CA ALA A 274 -19.22 -7.89 10.73
C ALA A 274 -18.86 -6.51 10.17
N ALA A 275 -18.75 -5.47 11.01
CA ALA A 275 -18.34 -4.14 10.58
C ALA A 275 -16.89 -4.12 10.04
N LEU A 276 -15.96 -4.85 10.65
CA LEU A 276 -14.58 -4.98 10.13
C LEU A 276 -14.54 -5.79 8.82
N ASN A 277 -15.28 -6.89 8.73
CA ASN A 277 -15.40 -7.69 7.51
C ASN A 277 -16.06 -6.90 6.37
N GLU A 278 -17.06 -6.06 6.68
CA GLU A 278 -17.69 -5.17 5.70
C GLU A 278 -16.65 -4.27 5.03
N HIS A 279 -15.66 -3.76 5.77
CA HIS A 279 -14.59 -2.97 5.17
C HIS A 279 -13.81 -3.81 4.14
N GLN A 280 -13.48 -5.07 4.45
CA GLN A 280 -12.82 -5.99 3.49
C GLN A 280 -13.67 -6.20 2.24
N ILE A 281 -14.97 -6.40 2.39
CA ILE A 281 -15.88 -6.57 1.26
C ILE A 281 -16.02 -5.29 0.45
N LEU A 282 -16.05 -4.11 1.08
CA LEU A 282 -16.16 -2.83 0.38
C LEU A 282 -14.89 -2.46 -0.39
N ASN A 283 -13.73 -2.94 0.03
CA ASN A 283 -12.43 -2.50 -0.50
C ASN A 283 -11.69 -3.55 -1.33
N SER A 284 -12.02 -4.84 -1.20
CA SER A 284 -11.42 -5.91 -2.01
C SER A 284 -11.51 -5.59 -3.51
N PHE A 285 -10.59 -6.10 -4.29
CA PHE A 285 -10.63 -5.93 -5.74
C PHE A 285 -11.58 -6.94 -6.35
N ALA A 286 -11.24 -8.22 -6.32
CA ALA A 286 -11.99 -9.31 -6.94
C ALA A 286 -12.28 -10.48 -5.99
N ASN A 287 -11.45 -10.70 -4.97
CA ASN A 287 -11.53 -11.91 -4.14
C ASN A 287 -11.51 -11.61 -2.64
N LEU A 288 -12.33 -12.37 -1.91
CA LEU A 288 -12.28 -12.51 -0.46
C LEU A 288 -11.73 -13.90 -0.13
N TYR A 289 -10.95 -13.96 0.95
CA TYR A 289 -10.29 -15.17 1.41
C TYR A 289 -10.70 -15.50 2.84
N PHE A 290 -11.00 -16.76 3.11
CA PHE A 290 -11.45 -17.25 4.41
C PHE A 290 -10.95 -18.68 4.67
N GLN A 291 -10.97 -19.08 5.94
CA GLN A 291 -10.33 -20.32 6.41
C GLN A 291 -11.18 -21.56 6.22
N ASP A 292 -12.38 -21.57 6.80
CA ASP A 292 -13.22 -22.77 6.90
C ASP A 292 -14.32 -22.75 5.83
N TRP A 293 -14.45 -23.85 5.08
CA TRP A 293 -15.41 -23.95 3.98
C TRP A 293 -16.87 -23.90 4.47
N GLU A 294 -17.09 -24.28 5.72
CA GLU A 294 -18.35 -24.21 6.44
C GLU A 294 -18.85 -22.76 6.54
N SER A 295 -17.94 -21.78 6.59
CA SER A 295 -18.28 -20.35 6.64
C SER A 295 -18.73 -19.77 5.30
N ARG A 296 -18.65 -20.53 4.18
CA ARG A 296 -18.90 -20.00 2.82
C ARG A 296 -20.25 -19.30 2.67
N SER A 297 -21.32 -19.85 3.27
CA SER A 297 -22.68 -19.31 3.12
C SER A 297 -22.79 -17.96 3.83
N ALA A 298 -22.17 -17.82 5.00
CA ALA A 298 -22.12 -16.56 5.73
C ALA A 298 -21.29 -15.51 4.98
N VAL A 299 -20.14 -15.89 4.40
CA VAL A 299 -19.30 -14.98 3.60
C VAL A 299 -20.04 -14.53 2.33
N LEU A 300 -20.73 -15.43 1.63
CA LEU A 300 -21.53 -15.10 0.46
C LEU A 300 -22.71 -14.18 0.82
N SER A 301 -23.43 -14.45 1.91
CA SER A 301 -24.52 -13.58 2.37
C SER A 301 -24.02 -12.18 2.70
N ALA A 302 -22.95 -12.07 3.49
CA ALA A 302 -22.35 -10.79 3.82
C ALA A 302 -21.84 -10.04 2.59
N MET A 303 -21.29 -10.76 1.60
CA MET A 303 -20.89 -10.19 0.32
C MET A 303 -22.08 -9.59 -0.43
N GLU A 304 -23.17 -10.34 -0.59
CA GLU A 304 -24.37 -9.87 -1.29
C GLU A 304 -25.00 -8.64 -0.62
N ASP A 305 -25.02 -8.59 0.72
CA ASP A 305 -25.53 -7.44 1.46
C ASP A 305 -24.69 -6.17 1.27
N VAL A 306 -23.39 -6.32 0.98
CA VAL A 306 -22.43 -5.21 0.91
C VAL A 306 -22.14 -4.76 -0.52
N ILE A 307 -22.22 -5.65 -1.52
CA ILE A 307 -21.99 -5.34 -2.95
C ILE A 307 -22.71 -4.07 -3.41
N PRO A 308 -24.01 -3.82 -3.08
CA PRO A 308 -24.72 -2.62 -3.53
C PRO A 308 -24.12 -1.30 -3.05
N ARG A 309 -23.30 -1.32 -1.99
CA ARG A 309 -22.61 -0.13 -1.44
C ARG A 309 -21.20 0.06 -1.98
N ARG A 310 -20.70 -0.87 -2.80
CA ARG A 310 -19.42 -0.69 -3.48
C ARG A 310 -19.59 0.38 -4.58
N PRO A 311 -18.71 1.39 -4.63
CA PRO A 311 -18.83 2.41 -5.66
C PRO A 311 -18.47 1.81 -7.03
N ALA A 312 -19.18 2.23 -8.07
CA ALA A 312 -18.94 1.78 -9.45
C ALA A 312 -17.54 2.19 -9.96
N SER A 313 -17.02 3.33 -9.47
CA SER A 313 -15.65 3.77 -9.70
C SER A 313 -14.98 4.13 -8.37
N ARG A 314 -13.66 3.92 -8.28
CA ARG A 314 -12.83 4.33 -7.15
C ARG A 314 -12.34 5.77 -7.25
N GLN A 315 -12.61 6.43 -8.37
CA GLN A 315 -12.21 7.80 -8.62
C GLN A 315 -13.21 8.53 -9.52
N GLU A 316 -13.31 9.84 -9.33
CA GLU A 316 -14.00 10.78 -10.20
C GLU A 316 -12.94 11.71 -10.80
N VAL A 317 -13.05 11.98 -12.09
CA VAL A 317 -12.10 12.83 -12.84
C VAL A 317 -12.87 13.99 -13.43
N TYR A 318 -12.39 15.20 -13.19
CA TYR A 318 -12.93 16.43 -13.75
C TYR A 318 -11.84 17.15 -14.55
N TYR A 319 -12.17 17.51 -15.78
CA TYR A 319 -11.34 18.36 -16.62
C TYR A 319 -11.92 19.77 -16.61
N ALA A 320 -11.10 20.76 -16.33
CA ALA A 320 -11.51 22.16 -16.32
C ALA A 320 -10.59 23.00 -17.19
N VAL A 321 -11.16 23.62 -18.22
CA VAL A 321 -10.42 24.42 -19.21
C VAL A 321 -10.48 25.89 -18.82
N LYS A 322 -9.40 26.62 -19.06
CA LYS A 322 -9.35 28.06 -18.84
C LYS A 322 -10.43 28.78 -19.65
N ASP A 323 -11.31 29.48 -18.93
CA ASP A 323 -12.41 30.25 -19.51
C ASP A 323 -12.01 31.72 -19.66
N ARG A 324 -11.60 32.35 -18.56
CA ARG A 324 -11.17 33.75 -18.56
C ARG A 324 -10.18 34.05 -17.46
N THR A 325 -9.41 35.12 -17.66
CA THR A 325 -8.56 35.71 -16.61
C THR A 325 -9.14 37.04 -16.21
N THR A 326 -9.26 37.29 -14.91
CA THR A 326 -9.65 38.56 -14.31
C THR A 326 -8.54 39.08 -13.41
N ASP A 327 -8.66 40.31 -12.93
CA ASP A 327 -7.70 40.92 -12.00
C ASP A 327 -7.53 40.12 -10.69
N TRP A 328 -8.55 39.31 -10.33
CA TRP A 328 -8.54 38.46 -9.14
C TRP A 328 -8.01 37.04 -9.38
N GLY A 329 -7.83 36.62 -10.65
CA GLY A 329 -7.28 35.32 -11.00
C GLY A 329 -7.89 34.68 -12.25
N THR A 330 -7.52 33.43 -12.52
CA THR A 330 -7.98 32.66 -13.68
C THR A 330 -9.15 31.76 -13.31
N ARG A 331 -10.27 31.89 -14.04
CA ARG A 331 -11.43 30.99 -13.95
C ARG A 331 -11.25 29.84 -14.93
N TYR A 332 -11.49 28.63 -14.44
CA TYR A 332 -11.60 27.42 -15.27
C TYR A 332 -13.05 26.93 -15.24
N ALA A 333 -13.56 26.45 -16.37
CA ALA A 333 -14.90 25.86 -16.51
C ALA A 333 -14.77 24.34 -16.74
N VAL A 334 -15.58 23.55 -16.03
CA VAL A 334 -15.59 22.09 -16.19
C VAL A 334 -16.16 21.74 -17.55
N LYS A 335 -15.48 20.84 -18.27
CA LYS A 335 -15.83 20.38 -19.61
C LYS A 335 -15.78 18.84 -19.66
N PRO A 336 -16.72 18.18 -20.36
CA PRO A 336 -16.62 16.74 -20.60
C PRO A 336 -15.32 16.40 -21.33
N HIS A 337 -14.72 15.25 -21.00
CA HIS A 337 -13.47 14.80 -21.63
C HIS A 337 -13.53 14.77 -23.16
N ALA A 338 -14.65 14.29 -23.71
CA ALA A 338 -14.86 14.17 -25.16
C ALA A 338 -14.92 15.52 -25.91
N GLU A 339 -15.07 16.64 -25.18
CA GLU A 339 -15.12 17.97 -25.78
C GLU A 339 -13.77 18.69 -25.70
N LEU A 340 -12.76 18.14 -25.00
CA LEU A 340 -11.44 18.77 -24.88
C LEU A 340 -10.78 18.96 -26.25
N GLU A 341 -10.11 20.09 -26.43
CA GLU A 341 -9.41 20.45 -27.66
C GLU A 341 -7.90 20.53 -27.44
N ILE A 342 -7.14 20.30 -28.50
CA ILE A 342 -5.67 20.36 -28.47
C ILE A 342 -5.23 21.78 -28.13
N GLY A 343 -4.34 21.90 -27.14
CA GLY A 343 -3.77 23.19 -26.72
C GLY A 343 -4.60 23.95 -25.68
N GLU A 344 -5.74 23.40 -25.24
CA GLU A 344 -6.51 23.98 -24.13
C GLU A 344 -5.72 23.90 -22.81
N GLU A 345 -5.58 25.05 -22.11
CA GLU A 345 -5.00 25.09 -20.77
C GLU A 345 -5.95 24.39 -19.78
N THR A 346 -5.63 23.14 -19.45
CA THR A 346 -6.53 22.22 -18.75
C THR A 346 -6.02 21.87 -17.36
N LEU A 347 -6.87 22.05 -16.35
CA LEU A 347 -6.69 21.50 -15.01
C LEU A 347 -7.39 20.15 -14.90
N VAL A 348 -6.68 19.14 -14.39
CA VAL A 348 -7.26 17.84 -14.04
C VAL A 348 -7.43 17.77 -12.54
N HIS A 349 -8.67 17.51 -12.10
CA HIS A 349 -8.99 17.31 -10.70
C HIS A 349 -9.52 15.90 -10.49
N ILE A 350 -8.78 15.10 -9.72
CA ILE A 350 -9.07 13.69 -9.46
C ILE A 350 -9.49 13.55 -7.99
N ILE A 351 -10.66 12.98 -7.75
CA ILE A 351 -11.22 12.76 -6.42
C ILE A 351 -11.30 11.26 -6.17
N GLY A 352 -10.67 10.79 -5.08
CA GLY A 352 -10.80 9.40 -4.65
C GLY A 352 -12.17 9.12 -4.03
N VAL A 353 -12.91 8.19 -4.62
CA VAL A 353 -14.22 7.74 -4.11
C VAL A 353 -14.00 6.66 -3.05
N ARG A 354 -14.39 6.98 -1.81
CA ARG A 354 -14.26 6.07 -0.66
C ARG A 354 -15.61 5.40 -0.37
N PRO A 355 -15.66 4.06 -0.24
CA PRO A 355 -16.89 3.39 0.14
C PRO A 355 -17.32 3.80 1.55
N ARG A 356 -18.63 3.86 1.79
CA ARG A 356 -19.22 4.17 3.10
C ARG A 356 -19.73 2.89 3.75
N PRO A 357 -19.13 2.43 4.86
CA PRO A 357 -19.66 1.29 5.59
C PRO A 357 -20.98 1.67 6.28
N ALA A 358 -21.88 0.71 6.47
CA ALA A 358 -23.13 0.93 7.22
C ALA A 358 -22.88 0.97 8.73
N ALA A 359 -21.88 0.25 9.21
CA ALA A 359 -21.55 0.18 10.63
C ALA A 359 -20.08 0.46 10.90
N TRP A 360 -19.81 0.85 12.15
CA TRP A 360 -18.46 1.02 12.68
C TRP A 360 -18.32 0.18 13.94
N PRO A 361 -17.13 -0.39 14.22
CA PRO A 361 -16.93 -1.14 15.44
C PRO A 361 -17.20 -0.27 16.67
N SER A 362 -17.94 -0.82 17.62
CA SER A 362 -18.39 -0.16 18.84
C SER A 362 -17.23 0.27 19.74
N PHE A 363 -16.09 -0.42 19.68
CA PHE A 363 -14.89 -0.05 20.44
C PHE A 363 -14.20 1.22 19.92
N LEU A 364 -14.51 1.68 18.70
CA LEU A 364 -13.91 2.87 18.11
C LEU A 364 -14.71 4.11 18.49
N GLN A 365 -14.39 4.69 19.65
CA GLN A 365 -15.12 5.85 20.18
C GLN A 365 -14.47 7.18 19.77
N TYR A 366 -15.25 8.25 19.63
CA TYR A 366 -14.68 9.59 19.44
C TYR A 366 -14.05 10.10 20.72
N ARG A 367 -12.90 10.75 20.59
CA ARG A 367 -12.19 11.40 21.70
C ARG A 367 -12.92 12.69 22.09
N ARG A 368 -13.24 12.85 23.39
CA ARG A 368 -13.97 14.04 23.91
C ARG A 368 -13.23 15.37 23.68
N ASP A 369 -11.91 15.36 23.67
CA ASP A 369 -11.06 16.52 23.37
C ASP A 369 -10.38 16.37 22.00
N GLY A 370 -11.09 15.79 21.04
CA GLY A 370 -10.59 15.51 19.69
C GLY A 370 -9.98 16.75 19.02
N LYS A 371 -8.85 16.57 18.35
CA LYS A 371 -8.05 17.67 17.77
C LYS A 371 -7.66 17.35 16.34
N ALA A 372 -7.79 18.34 15.47
CA ALA A 372 -7.28 18.30 14.11
C ALA A 372 -6.66 19.65 13.74
N TYR A 373 -5.95 19.72 12.62
CA TYR A 373 -5.33 20.97 12.14
C TYR A 373 -5.84 21.33 10.77
N TYR A 374 -6.25 22.58 10.59
CA TYR A 374 -6.89 23.05 9.36
C TYR A 374 -6.34 24.41 8.95
N ASN A 375 -6.15 24.61 7.65
CA ASN A 375 -5.61 25.85 7.07
C ASN A 375 -6.60 26.56 6.14
N GLY A 376 -7.89 26.21 6.15
CA GLY A 376 -8.89 26.85 5.28
C GLY A 376 -8.95 26.31 3.85
N THR A 377 -8.14 25.32 3.48
CA THR A 377 -8.06 24.82 2.10
C THR A 377 -8.78 23.48 1.91
N ARG A 378 -8.95 23.06 0.65
CA ARG A 378 -9.46 21.72 0.31
C ARG A 378 -8.50 20.58 0.62
N ALA A 379 -7.27 20.87 1.08
CA ALA A 379 -6.36 19.84 1.62
C ALA A 379 -6.92 19.18 2.89
N GLY A 380 -7.89 19.81 3.55
CA GLY A 380 -8.63 19.24 4.66
C GLY A 380 -7.88 19.24 6.00
N TYR A 381 -8.45 18.51 6.94
CA TYR A 381 -7.98 18.41 8.32
C TYR A 381 -6.83 17.41 8.44
N THR A 382 -5.71 17.87 8.98
CA THR A 382 -4.44 17.14 9.00
C THR A 382 -4.08 16.72 10.43
N ARG A 383 -3.40 15.58 10.57
CA ARG A 383 -2.83 15.12 11.85
C ARG A 383 -1.65 15.99 12.26
N ARG A 384 -1.48 16.18 13.57
CA ARG A 384 -0.37 16.98 14.13
C ARG A 384 0.99 16.50 13.63
N HIS A 385 1.24 15.19 13.74
CA HIS A 385 2.48 14.54 13.32
C HIS A 385 2.82 14.84 11.86
N CYS A 386 1.82 14.84 10.97
CA CYS A 386 2.06 15.07 9.55
C CYS A 386 2.51 16.51 9.24
N ILE A 387 2.11 17.48 10.06
CA ILE A 387 2.59 18.85 9.97
C ILE A 387 4.02 18.94 10.51
N GLU A 388 4.24 18.42 11.72
CA GLU A 388 5.54 18.51 12.42
C GLU A 388 6.65 17.74 11.70
N ALA A 389 6.32 16.62 11.06
CA ALA A 389 7.27 15.79 10.31
C ALA A 389 7.39 16.18 8.83
N GLY A 390 6.71 17.25 8.37
CA GLY A 390 6.85 17.76 7.00
C GLY A 390 6.16 16.92 5.91
N PHE A 391 5.14 16.11 6.26
CA PHE A 391 4.35 15.33 5.29
C PHE A 391 3.25 16.14 4.59
N VAL A 392 3.17 17.44 4.84
CA VAL A 392 2.22 18.35 4.18
C VAL A 392 2.91 19.59 3.66
N THR A 393 2.51 20.02 2.48
CA THR A 393 2.87 21.30 1.88
C THR A 393 1.75 22.29 2.15
N GLY A 394 2.06 23.40 2.81
CA GLY A 394 1.09 24.44 3.16
C GLY A 394 1.40 25.16 4.46
N HIS A 395 0.89 26.38 4.60
CA HIS A 395 1.06 27.22 5.78
C HIS A 395 -0.29 27.53 6.43
N GLY A 396 -0.26 28.17 7.61
CA GLY A 396 -1.47 28.66 8.27
C GLY A 396 -2.33 27.59 8.95
N TYR A 397 -1.80 26.40 9.21
CA TYR A 397 -2.50 25.36 9.96
C TYR A 397 -2.81 25.83 11.39
N ARG A 398 -4.08 25.83 11.75
CA ARG A 398 -4.57 26.16 13.10
C ARG A 398 -5.20 24.92 13.72
N LYS A 399 -4.97 24.74 15.03
CA LYS A 399 -5.60 23.68 15.80
C LYS A 399 -7.10 23.93 15.91
N VAL A 400 -7.88 22.92 15.56
CA VAL A 400 -9.35 22.90 15.65
C VAL A 400 -9.75 21.83 16.66
N ARG A 401 -10.60 22.20 17.62
CA ARG A 401 -11.25 21.27 18.53
C ARG A 401 -12.50 20.71 17.85
N LEU A 402 -12.68 19.40 17.92
CA LEU A 402 -13.76 18.70 17.23
C LEU A 402 -15.02 18.57 18.06
#